data_AF-A0A968DYT9-F1
#
_entry.id   AF-A0A968DYT9-F1
#
_cell.length_a   1.000
_cell.length_b   1.000
_cell.length_c   1.000
_cell.angle_alpha   90.00
_cell.angle_beta   90.00
_cell.angle_gamma   90.00
#
_symmetry.space_group_name_H-M   'P 1'
#
loop_
_entity.id
_entity.type
_entity.pdbx_description
1 polymer ?
#
loop_
_entity_poly.entity_id
_entity_poly.type
_entity_poly.pdbx_seq_one_letter_code
_entity_poly.pdbx_strand_id
1 'polypeptide(L)' 'QGIKTPTIIVTEGSFHGRTLATLTATGNPKVQAGFDPLVPGFIRVPYDDLGAIQT' A
#
# COMPACT_ATOMS: atom_id res chain seq x y z
N GLN A 1 0.78 -13.65 19.98
CA GLN A 1 0.82 -12.17 20.07
C GLN A 1 0.79 -11.63 18.65
N GLY A 2 -0.05 -10.65 18.34
CA GLY A 2 -0.17 -10.08 16.99
C GLY A 2 0.98 -9.12 16.65
N ILE A 3 1.23 -8.91 15.36
CA ILE A 3 2.20 -7.91 14.90
C ILE A 3 1.62 -6.54 15.22
N LYS A 4 2.25 -5.80 16.15
CA LYS A 4 1.76 -4.49 16.64
C LYS A 4 1.65 -3.45 15.53
N THR A 5 2.56 -3.52 14.55
CA THR A 5 2.56 -2.68 13.36
C THR A 5 2.97 -3.55 12.17
N PRO A 6 2.00 -4.13 11.43
CA PRO A 6 2.32 -4.98 10.31
C PRO A 6 2.86 -4.16 9.14
N THR A 7 3.85 -4.72 8.46
CA THR A 7 4.23 -4.30 7.12
C THR A 7 3.30 -5.00 6.13
N ILE A 8 2.61 -4.21 5.31
CA ILE A 8 1.66 -4.65 4.29
C ILE A 8 2.24 -4.27 2.93
N ILE A 9 2.58 -5.27 2.12
CA ILE A 9 3.12 -5.05 0.78
C ILE A 9 1.96 -4.86 -0.19
N VAL A 10 2.00 -3.79 -0.98
CA VAL A 10 1.06 -3.49 -2.06
C VAL A 10 1.80 -3.21 -3.35
N THR A 11 1.19 -3.47 -4.48
CA THR A 11 1.83 -3.23 -5.78
C THR A 11 1.48 -1.87 -6.36
N GLU A 12 2.35 -1.33 -7.19
CA GLU A 12 2.01 -0.22 -8.09
C GLU A 12 0.86 -0.62 -9.03
N GLY A 13 0.02 0.36 -9.44
CA GLY A 13 -1.12 0.13 -10.32
C GLY A 13 -2.30 -0.66 -9.73
N SER A 14 -2.21 -1.09 -8.46
CA SER A 14 -3.28 -1.84 -7.80
C SER A 14 -4.52 -0.99 -7.52
N PHE A 15 -5.68 -1.65 -7.36
CA PHE A 15 -6.91 -1.03 -6.87
C PHE A 15 -7.51 -1.90 -5.75
N HIS A 16 -7.62 -1.33 -4.55
CA HIS A 16 -8.12 -2.05 -3.37
C HIS A 16 -9.40 -1.43 -2.77
N GLY A 17 -9.86 -0.29 -3.29
CA GLY A 17 -11.04 0.42 -2.82
C GLY A 17 -10.78 1.90 -2.56
N ARG A 18 -11.78 2.58 -1.97
CA ARG A 18 -11.75 4.03 -1.70
C ARG A 18 -11.97 4.40 -0.23
N THR A 19 -12.02 3.43 0.68
CA THR A 19 -11.96 3.70 2.12
C THR A 19 -10.52 4.02 2.51
N LEU A 20 -10.26 4.78 3.58
CA LEU A 20 -8.92 5.33 3.87
C LEU A 20 -7.77 4.30 3.81
N ALA A 21 -7.96 3.11 4.40
CA ALA A 21 -6.96 2.05 4.36
C ALA A 21 -6.80 1.43 2.95
N THR A 22 -7.90 1.22 2.23
CA THR A 22 -7.86 0.64 0.88
C THR A 22 -7.38 1.63 -0.19
N LEU A 23 -7.64 2.92 0.01
CA LEU A 23 -7.08 4.03 -0.76
C LEU A 23 -5.58 4.15 -0.53
N THR A 24 -5.10 3.96 0.71
CA THR A 24 -3.66 3.90 1.01
C THR A 24 -2.98 2.73 0.28
N ALA A 25 -3.66 1.57 0.22
CA ALA A 25 -3.19 0.39 -0.48
C ALA A 25 -3.18 0.55 -2.02
N THR A 26 -4.07 1.38 -2.56
CA THR A 26 -4.26 1.57 -4.00
C THR A 26 -3.06 2.31 -4.62
N GLY A 27 -2.44 1.71 -5.64
CA GLY A 27 -1.24 2.22 -6.31
C GLY A 27 -1.49 3.34 -7.34
N ASN A 28 -2.32 4.34 -7.00
CA ASN A 28 -2.61 5.49 -7.87
C ASN A 28 -2.52 6.82 -7.09
N PRO A 29 -1.47 7.63 -7.29
CA PRO A 29 -1.29 8.89 -6.54
C PRO A 29 -2.46 9.87 -6.68
N LYS A 30 -3.17 9.86 -7.81
CA LYS A 30 -4.31 10.77 -8.04
C LYS A 30 -5.48 10.48 -7.11
N VAL A 31 -5.67 9.23 -6.69
CA VAL A 31 -6.75 8.89 -5.75
C VAL A 31 -6.35 9.14 -4.30
N GLN A 32 -5.05 9.26 -4.01
CA GLN A 32 -4.52 9.53 -2.67
C GLN A 32 -4.48 11.02 -2.34
N ALA A 33 -4.40 11.87 -3.37
CA ALA A 33 -4.32 13.33 -3.21
C ALA A 33 -5.46 13.87 -2.31
N GLY A 34 -5.08 14.60 -1.27
CA GLY A 34 -6.01 15.20 -0.31
C GLY A 34 -6.35 14.32 0.91
N PHE A 35 -5.76 13.12 1.02
CA PHE A 35 -5.93 12.21 2.15
C PHE A 35 -4.67 12.02 3.01
N ASP A 36 -3.66 12.88 2.82
CA ASP A 36 -2.44 12.84 3.62
C ASP A 36 -2.69 13.26 5.09
N PRO A 37 -2.00 12.62 6.06
CA PRO A 37 -1.12 11.47 5.88
C PRO A 37 -1.88 10.16 5.67
N LEU A 38 -1.35 9.29 4.82
CA LEU A 38 -1.91 7.96 4.59
C LEU A 38 -1.67 7.01 5.79
N VAL A 39 -2.33 5.85 5.77
CA VAL A 39 -2.20 4.83 6.82
C VAL A 39 -0.77 4.27 6.83
N PRO A 40 -0.07 4.23 7.98
CA PRO A 40 1.28 3.68 8.06
C PRO A 40 1.28 2.16 7.89
N GLY A 41 2.45 1.60 7.57
CA GLY A 41 2.65 0.15 7.43
C GLY A 41 2.52 -0.36 6.00
N PHE A 42 2.11 0.46 5.03
CA PHE A 42 2.09 0.08 3.61
C PHE A 42 3.45 0.31 2.94
N ILE A 43 4.03 -0.75 2.36
CA ILE A 43 5.20 -0.70 1.48
C ILE A 43 4.75 -0.98 0.06
N ARG A 44 5.27 -0.22 -0.91
CA ARG A 44 4.90 -0.34 -2.31
C ARG A 44 6.03 -0.94 -3.13
N VAL A 45 5.69 -1.91 -3.98
CA VAL A 45 6.62 -2.61 -4.86
C VAL A 45 6.10 -2.61 -6.31
N PRO A 46 6.97 -2.75 -7.32
CA PRO A 46 6.53 -2.99 -8.69
C PRO A 46 5.68 -4.26 -8.78
N TYR A 47 4.68 -4.26 -9.65
CA TYR A 47 3.94 -5.46 -9.98
C TYR A 47 4.84 -6.44 -10.75
N ASP A 48 4.70 -7.74 -10.50
CA ASP A 48 5.44 -8.83 -11.16
C ASP A 48 6.97 -8.84 -10.94
N ASP A 49 7.46 -8.13 -9.92
CA ASP A 49 8.87 -8.18 -9.48
C ASP A 49 9.00 -8.98 -8.19
N LEU A 50 9.34 -10.28 -8.32
CA LEU A 50 9.61 -11.14 -7.17
C LEU A 50 10.85 -10.71 -6.39
N GLY A 51 11.83 -10.08 -7.04
CA GLY A 51 13.02 -9.56 -6.39
C GLY A 51 12.70 -8.44 -5.42
N ALA A 52 11.71 -7.61 -5.76
CA ALA A 52 11.24 -6.50 -4.91
C ALA A 52 10.53 -6.95 -3.61
N ILE A 53 10.16 -8.23 -3.48
CA ILE A 53 9.46 -8.79 -2.31
C ILE A 53 10.43 -9.55 -1.38
N GLN A 54 11.69 -9.76 -1.78
CA GLN A 54 12.67 -10.51 -0.98
C GLN A 54 13.15 -9.71 0.24
N THR A 55 13.34 -10.43 1.36
CA THR A 55 13.84 -9.91 2.65
C THR A 55 15.19 -10.51 3.00
#